data_AF-A0A1T5A1F0-F1
#
_entry.id   AF-A0A1T5A1F0-F1
#
_cell.length_a   1.000
_cell.length_b   1.000
_cell.length_c   1.000
_cell.angle_alpha   90.00
_cell.angle_beta   90.00
_cell.angle_gamma   90.00
#
_symmetry.space_group_name_H-M   'P 1'
#
loop_
_entity.id
_entity.type
_entity.pdbx_description
1 polymer ?
#
loop_
_entity_poly.entity_id
_entity_poly.type
_entity_poly.pdbx_seq_one_letter_code
_entity_poly.pdbx_strand_id
1 'polypeptide(L)'
;MALQLDASMEPRGGGTRITGTFGRSLAGRIFPYAWYGFLSIFVIIGVLVTSLVPDALLFGAIFAGVPLFMTVVGGAAMKAGQSRDEEDRREIMRFLTQELQTRPMA
;
A
#
# COMPACT_ATOMS: atom_id res chain seq x y z
N MET A 1 0.12 0.65 4.20
CA MET A 1 0.65 -0.43 3.33
C MET A 1 1.54 -1.26 4.22
N ALA A 2 1.37 -2.57 4.31
CA ALA A 2 2.12 -3.36 5.29
C ALA A 2 3.61 -3.46 4.91
N LEU A 3 4.48 -3.02 5.81
CA LEU A 3 5.92 -3.30 5.76
C LEU A 3 6.13 -4.80 6.01
N GLN A 4 6.94 -5.45 5.18
CA GLN A 4 7.26 -6.87 5.29
C GLN A 4 8.77 -7.04 5.42
N LEU A 5 9.18 -7.90 6.33
CA LEU A 5 10.57 -8.34 6.44
C LEU A 5 10.74 -9.65 5.67
N ASP A 6 11.64 -9.62 4.69
CA ASP A 6 12.14 -10.83 4.04
C ASP A 6 13.53 -11.13 4.61
N ALA A 7 13.64 -12.22 5.39
CA ALA A 7 14.84 -12.53 6.14
C ALA A 7 15.20 -14.02 6.09
N SER A 8 16.49 -14.31 6.00
CA SER A 8 17.08 -15.64 6.12
C SER A 8 17.76 -15.82 7.48
N MET A 9 17.75 -17.05 7.98
CA MET A 9 18.43 -17.46 9.22
C MET A 9 19.56 -18.41 8.88
N GLU A 10 20.78 -18.07 9.29
CA GLU A 10 21.98 -18.88 9.04
C GLU A 10 22.74 -19.16 10.35
N PRO A 11 23.26 -20.38 10.57
CA PRO A 11 24.11 -20.67 11.72
C PRO A 11 25.41 -19.84 11.65
N ARG A 12 25.79 -19.16 12.73
CA ARG A 12 27.06 -18.43 12.80
C ARG A 12 27.58 -18.34 14.23
N GLY A 13 28.82 -18.79 14.45
CA GLY A 13 29.58 -18.54 15.68
C GLY A 13 28.89 -18.99 16.98
N GLY A 14 28.20 -20.13 16.97
CA GLY A 14 27.47 -20.64 18.14
C GLY A 14 26.06 -20.06 18.33
N GLY A 15 25.57 -19.23 17.41
CA GLY A 15 24.19 -18.73 17.38
C GLY A 15 23.61 -18.67 15.96
N THR A 16 22.54 -17.90 15.78
CA THR A 16 21.85 -17.73 14.49
C THR A 16 21.95 -16.27 14.04
N ARG A 17 22.45 -16.06 12.82
CA ARG A 17 22.42 -14.75 12.15
C ARG A 17 21.11 -14.63 11.38
N ILE A 18 20.40 -13.52 11.60
CA ILE A 18 19.23 -13.14 10.82
C ILE A 18 19.65 -12.01 9.87
N THR A 19 19.55 -12.24 8.56
CA THR A 19 19.86 -11.24 7.54
C THR A 19 18.63 -11.03 6.69
N GLY A 20 18.19 -9.79 6.49
CA GLY A 20 16.99 -9.53 5.72
C GLY A 20 16.87 -8.09 5.28
N THR A 21 15.90 -7.85 4.40
CA THR A 21 15.57 -6.52 3.92
C THR A 21 14.12 -6.18 4.24
N PHE A 22 13.89 -4.94 4.67
CA PHE A 22 12.54 -4.42 4.82
C PHE A 22 12.04 -3.95 3.46
N GLY A 23 10.93 -4.53 3.01
CA GLY A 23 10.29 -4.21 1.74
C GLY A 23 8.79 -3.99 1.92
N ARG A 24 8.15 -3.45 0.88
CA ARG A 24 6.68 -3.49 0.81
C ARG A 24 6.23 -4.87 0.37
N SER A 25 5.17 -5.37 1.00
CA SER A 25 4.53 -6.60 0.54
C SER A 25 4.08 -6.47 -0.92
N LEU A 26 4.04 -7.60 -1.63
CA LEU A 26 3.63 -7.66 -3.04
C LEU A 26 2.20 -7.09 -3.23
N ALA A 27 1.30 -7.39 -2.30
CA ALA A 27 -0.04 -6.79 -2.23
C ALA A 27 0.01 -5.26 -2.03
N GLY A 28 0.88 -4.76 -1.14
CA GLY A 28 1.08 -3.32 -0.92
C GLY A 28 1.63 -2.57 -2.14
N ARG A 29 2.38 -3.26 -3.02
CA ARG A 29 2.86 -2.71 -4.30
C ARG A 29 1.79 -2.70 -5.38
N ILE A 30 0.97 -3.75 -5.48
CA ILE A 30 -0.03 -3.89 -6.56
C ILE A 30 -1.29 -3.08 -6.26
N PHE A 31 -1.68 -2.95 -4.98
CA PHE A 31 -2.93 -2.31 -4.57
C PHE A 31 -3.15 -0.91 -5.17
N PRO A 32 -2.17 0.03 -5.17
CA PRO A 32 -2.37 1.35 -5.78
C PRO A 32 -2.72 1.26 -7.27
N TYR A 33 -2.06 0.39 -8.02
CA TYR A 33 -2.32 0.21 -9.45
C TYR A 33 -3.71 -0.37 -9.69
N ALA A 34 -4.10 -1.39 -8.92
CA ALA A 34 -5.43 -1.98 -8.99
C ALA A 34 -6.52 -0.96 -8.60
N TRP A 35 -6.29 -0.18 -7.55
CA TRP A 35 -7.20 0.86 -7.07
C TRP A 35 -7.43 1.94 -8.12
N TYR A 36 -6.36 2.55 -8.63
CA TYR A 36 -6.47 3.61 -9.63
C TYR A 36 -6.95 3.09 -11.00
N GLY A 37 -6.52 1.89 -11.39
CA GLY A 37 -6.99 1.24 -12.61
C GLY A 37 -8.48 0.90 -12.56
N PHE A 38 -8.99 0.47 -11.40
CA PHE A 38 -10.42 0.24 -11.22
C PHE A 38 -11.20 1.56 -11.26
N LEU A 39 -10.79 2.58 -10.52
CA LEU A 39 -11.48 3.87 -10.48
C LEU A 39 -11.49 4.59 -11.84
N SER A 40 -10.42 4.47 -12.62
CA SER A 40 -10.34 5.11 -13.95
C SER A 40 -11.41 4.57 -14.91
N ILE A 41 -11.80 3.30 -14.81
CA ILE A 41 -12.87 2.72 -15.62
C ILE A 41 -14.18 3.47 -15.39
N PHE A 42 -14.52 3.77 -14.14
CA PHE A 42 -15.75 4.51 -13.83
C PHE A 42 -15.69 5.94 -14.33
N VAL A 43 -14.52 6.60 -14.21
CA VAL A 43 -14.32 7.95 -14.77
C VAL A 43 -14.51 7.94 -16.29
N ILE A 44 -13.90 6.97 -16.99
CA ILE A 44 -14.02 6.84 -18.45
C ILE A 44 -15.48 6.62 -18.85
N ILE A 45 -16.17 5.67 -18.20
CA ILE A 45 -17.59 5.37 -18.48
C ILE A 45 -18.46 6.60 -18.19
N GLY A 46 -18.26 7.25 -17.04
CA GLY A 46 -19.02 8.44 -16.65
C GLY A 46 -18.89 9.55 -17.70
N VAL A 47 -17.65 9.87 -18.11
CA VAL A 47 -17.39 10.86 -19.16
C VAL A 47 -18.02 10.46 -20.50
N LEU A 48 -17.91 9.18 -20.89
CA LEU A 48 -18.48 8.67 -22.14
C LEU A 48 -20.01 8.85 -22.15
N VAL A 49 -20.67 8.46 -21.05
CA VAL A 49 -22.13 8.56 -20.91
C VAL A 49 -22.59 10.00 -20.93
N THR A 50 -21.90 10.90 -20.20
CA THR A 50 -22.22 12.34 -20.24
C THR A 50 -22.05 12.94 -21.64
N SER A 51 -21.08 12.46 -22.42
CA SER A 51 -20.80 12.98 -23.76
C SER A 51 -21.76 12.45 -24.83
N LEU A 52 -22.27 11.23 -24.66
CA LEU A 52 -23.09 10.54 -25.65
C LEU A 52 -24.60 10.59 -25.35
N VAL A 53 -24.98 10.82 -24.09
CA VAL A 53 -26.37 10.79 -23.64
C VAL A 53 -26.69 12.09 -22.88
N PRO A 54 -27.36 13.06 -23.53
CA PRO A 54 -27.65 14.38 -22.95
C PRO A 54 -28.46 14.33 -21.64
N ASP A 55 -29.40 13.39 -21.53
CA ASP A 55 -30.25 13.23 -20.34
C ASP A 55 -29.56 12.46 -19.19
N ALA A 56 -28.34 11.95 -19.41
CA ALA A 56 -27.59 11.20 -18.41
C ALA A 56 -26.51 12.05 -17.70
N LEU A 57 -26.59 13.38 -17.77
CA LEU A 57 -25.64 14.30 -17.14
C LEU A 57 -25.44 14.01 -15.65
N LEU A 58 -26.52 13.85 -14.90
CA LEU A 58 -26.44 13.57 -13.45
C LEU A 58 -25.80 12.21 -13.18
N PHE A 59 -26.14 11.20 -13.98
CA PHE A 59 -25.56 9.87 -13.86
C PHE A 59 -24.05 9.93 -14.10
N GLY A 60 -23.61 10.47 -15.24
CA GLY A 60 -22.19 10.53 -15.56
C GLY A 60 -21.40 11.45 -14.62
N ALA A 61 -22.00 12.53 -14.11
CA ALA A 61 -21.37 13.37 -13.09
C ALA A 61 -21.11 12.62 -11.78
N ILE A 62 -22.05 11.78 -11.32
CA ILE A 62 -21.85 10.94 -10.14
C ILE A 62 -20.84 9.83 -10.45
N PHE A 63 -20.99 9.18 -11.60
CA PHE A 63 -20.17 8.03 -12.01
C PHE A 63 -18.72 8.41 -12.29
N ALA A 64 -18.44 9.64 -12.71
CA ALA A 64 -17.08 10.15 -12.83
C ALA A 64 -16.61 10.88 -11.56
N GLY A 65 -17.46 11.71 -10.95
CA GLY A 65 -17.10 12.57 -9.84
C GLY A 65 -16.78 11.81 -8.56
N VAL A 66 -17.58 10.80 -8.20
CA VAL A 66 -17.33 10.00 -6.98
C VAL A 66 -16.01 9.24 -7.08
N PRO A 67 -15.70 8.50 -8.16
CA PRO A 67 -14.40 7.87 -8.32
C PRO A 67 -13.24 8.87 -8.35
N LEU A 68 -13.41 10.04 -8.97
CA LEU A 68 -12.39 11.09 -8.95
C LEU A 68 -12.09 11.56 -7.52
N PHE A 69 -13.13 11.75 -6.71
CA PHE A 69 -12.99 12.08 -5.30
C PHE A 69 -12.29 10.94 -4.52
N MET A 70 -12.70 9.69 -4.74
CA MET A 70 -12.06 8.51 -4.13
C MET A 70 -10.59 8.35 -4.53
N THR A 71 -10.22 8.81 -5.71
CA THR A 71 -8.83 8.83 -6.20
C THR A 71 -8.00 9.77 -5.33
N VAL A 72 -8.51 10.99 -5.07
CA VAL A 72 -7.83 11.99 -4.24
C VAL A 72 -7.75 11.53 -2.78
N VAL A 73 -8.87 11.06 -2.21
CA VAL A 73 -8.90 10.57 -0.81
C VAL A 73 -8.03 9.33 -0.64
N GLY A 74 -8.10 8.38 -1.57
CA GLY A 74 -7.25 7.20 -1.57
C GLY A 74 -5.77 7.56 -1.65
N GLY A 75 -5.39 8.52 -2.49
CA GLY A 75 -4.02 9.02 -2.58
C GLY A 75 -3.55 9.69 -1.29
N ALA A 76 -4.39 10.51 -0.66
CA ALA A 76 -4.09 11.12 0.63
C ALA A 76 -3.91 10.07 1.74
N ALA A 77 -4.79 9.07 1.80
CA ALA A 77 -4.71 7.97 2.76
C ALA A 77 -3.45 7.11 2.55
N MET A 78 -3.10 6.81 1.29
CA MET A 78 -1.86 6.09 0.97
C MET A 78 -0.62 6.88 1.40
N LYS A 79 -0.60 8.20 1.16
CA LYS A 79 0.50 9.09 1.58
C LYS A 79 0.62 9.16 3.12
N ALA A 80 -0.50 9.27 3.83
CA ALA A 80 -0.52 9.23 5.29
C ALA A 80 -0.10 7.86 5.85
N GLY A 81 -0.37 6.77 5.12
CA GLY A 81 0.12 5.44 5.50
C GLY A 81 1.64 5.30 5.42
N GLN A 82 2.30 5.97 4.45
CA GLN A 82 3.76 5.92 4.31
C GLN A 82 4.50 6.58 5.47
N SER A 83 3.90 7.55 6.16
CA SER A 83 4.53 8.18 7.33
C SER A 83 4.62 7.25 8.54
N ARG A 84 3.95 6.07 8.49
CA ARG A 84 4.02 5.04 9.53
C ARG A 84 5.07 3.96 9.24
N ASP A 85 5.71 3.97 8.07
CA ASP A 85 6.69 2.94 7.67
C ASP A 85 7.85 2.82 8.70
N GLU A 86 8.27 3.94 9.30
CA GLU A 86 9.33 3.94 10.33
C GLU A 86 8.84 3.39 11.68
N GLU A 87 7.57 3.59 12.02
CA GLU A 87 6.98 3.06 13.25
C GLU A 87 6.75 1.56 13.14
N ASP A 88 6.22 1.08 12.01
CA ASP A 88 6.09 -0.34 11.69
C ASP A 88 7.46 -1.05 11.72
N ARG A 89 8.51 -0.40 11.19
CA ARG A 89 9.89 -0.92 11.26
C ARG A 89 10.36 -1.07 12.71
N ARG A 90 10.12 -0.07 13.55
CA ARG A 90 10.49 -0.13 14.98
C ARG A 90 9.74 -1.24 15.69
N GLU A 91 8.47 -1.44 15.38
CA GLU A 91 7.64 -2.48 15.96
C GLU A 91 8.14 -3.88 15.56
N ILE A 92 8.45 -4.11 14.28
CA ILE A 92 9.04 -5.37 13.81
C ILE A 92 10.39 -5.63 14.48
N MET A 93 11.26 -4.62 14.56
CA MET A 93 12.55 -4.77 15.23
C MET A 93 12.38 -5.08 16.72
N ARG A 94 11.44 -4.42 17.40
CA ARG A 94 11.12 -4.70 18.80
C ARG A 94 10.66 -6.14 18.98
N PHE A 95 9.77 -6.62 18.11
CA PHE A 95 9.32 -8.01 18.10
C PHE A 95 10.49 -8.99 17.94
N LEU A 96 11.39 -8.76 16.98
CA LEU A 96 12.57 -9.62 16.76
C LEU A 96 13.55 -9.59 17.95
N THR A 97 13.75 -8.45 18.58
CA THR A 97 14.61 -8.35 19.77
C THR A 97 13.98 -9.06 20.96
N GLN A 98 12.67 -8.92 21.15
CA GLN A 98 11.97 -9.47 22.30
C GLN A 98 11.78 -10.98 22.20
N GLU A 99 11.32 -11.50 21.06
CA GLU A 99 11.01 -12.93 20.91
C GLU A 99 12.21 -13.78 20.54
N LEU A 100 13.15 -13.25 19.74
CA LEU A 100 14.31 -14.02 19.28
C LEU A 100 15.58 -13.67 20.07
N GLN A 101 15.49 -12.81 21.09
CA GLN A 101 16.61 -12.34 21.92
C GLN A 101 17.82 -11.87 21.10
N THR A 102 17.54 -11.27 19.93
CA THR A 102 18.56 -10.89 18.96
C THR A 102 19.32 -9.65 19.42
N ARG A 103 20.61 -9.56 19.05
CA ARG A 103 21.44 -8.35 19.24
C ARG A 103 21.90 -7.82 17.88
N PRO A 104 21.91 -6.50 17.66
CA PRO A 104 22.44 -5.93 16.43
C PRO A 104 23.91 -6.32 16.29
N MET A 105 24.29 -6.84 15.11
CA MET A 105 25.70 -6.97 14.75
C MET A 105 26.19 -5.59 14.31
N ALA A 106 27.23 -5.09 14.98
CA ALA A 106 27.97 -3.90 14.60
C ALA A 106 28.76 -4.13 13.30
#